data_AF-A0A964KNR9-F1
#
_entry.id   AF-A0A964KNR9-F1
#
_cell.length_a   1.000
_cell.length_b   1.000
_cell.length_c   1.000
_cell.angle_alpha   90.00
_cell.angle_beta   90.00
_cell.angle_gamma   90.00
#
_symmetry.space_group_name_H-M   'P 1'
#
loop_
_entity.id
_entity.type
_entity.pdbx_description
1 polymer ?
#
loop_
_entity_poly.entity_id
_entity_poly.type
_entity_poly.pdbx_seq_one_letter_code
_entity_poly.pdbx_strand_id
1 'polypeptide(L)'
;MHLWKLVLGIVITVAVLSLAYGVVNKRYQAVLNERDESIRLGQQLSVNIAELQQRLTSTEGILAGKVGDIRVLQATLDYKNLQLGKLEVSEAGLKAQLGTLQTERDSLVDGLRLLDLSHKELQLDYGTLQGEYTTLSSAVGTLEGVKSQVSGLQQQVQSLNGDMARLQAARAPLIVESYRVGFKCTGSMEPKITCLDEATWLSNFRPQEVKVGTVISFTPTAECKLSSASVAHRVTAINLEAGTIYYRPKGDANSSDDGCWIPSSSVNGYIITLYKNTKLENAHIRDRINALKWALDFALAGSEQSSQIYKQYVSLHCPGNVCPSQYYGTAVSLYEDVQQKYSQYTSAYDTYRAAIEAEKRRL
;
A
#
# COMPACT_ATOMS: atom_id res chain seq x y z
N MET A 1 168.90 -20.76 -115.16
CA MET A 1 167.49 -20.73 -115.62
C MET A 1 166.51 -21.28 -114.55
N HIS A 2 166.62 -20.87 -113.27
CA HIS A 2 165.80 -21.44 -112.16
C HIS A 2 165.23 -20.45 -111.13
N LEU A 3 165.43 -19.12 -111.29
CA LEU A 3 164.89 -18.14 -110.33
C LEU A 3 163.36 -17.90 -110.46
N TRP A 4 162.76 -18.10 -111.63
CA TRP A 4 161.35 -17.73 -111.86
C TRP A 4 160.33 -18.71 -111.23
N LYS A 5 160.70 -20.00 -111.06
CA LYS A 5 159.85 -21.00 -110.38
C LYS A 5 159.76 -20.79 -108.86
N LEU A 6 160.78 -20.20 -108.23
CA LEU A 6 160.78 -19.88 -106.80
C LEU A 6 159.89 -18.67 -106.50
N VAL A 7 159.92 -17.65 -107.37
CA VAL A 7 159.08 -16.45 -107.24
C VAL A 7 157.60 -16.79 -107.44
N LEU A 8 157.25 -17.65 -108.41
CA LEU A 8 155.86 -18.05 -108.64
C LEU A 8 155.30 -18.92 -107.51
N GLY A 9 156.12 -19.83 -106.94
CA GLY A 9 155.73 -20.64 -105.78
C GLY A 9 155.49 -19.79 -104.53
N ILE A 10 156.33 -18.79 -104.28
CA ILE A 10 156.16 -17.85 -103.16
C ILE A 10 154.89 -16.99 -103.37
N VAL A 11 154.63 -16.48 -104.59
CA VAL A 11 153.43 -15.68 -104.87
C VAL A 11 152.14 -16.49 -104.69
N ILE A 12 152.10 -17.76 -105.13
CA ILE A 12 150.94 -18.63 -104.92
C ILE A 12 150.76 -18.97 -103.44
N THR A 13 151.85 -19.27 -102.72
CA THR A 13 151.78 -19.61 -101.29
C THR A 13 151.32 -18.41 -100.47
N VAL A 14 151.81 -17.20 -100.78
CA VAL A 14 151.36 -15.95 -100.16
C VAL A 14 149.90 -15.65 -100.52
N ALA A 15 149.46 -15.89 -101.76
CA ALA A 15 148.07 -15.70 -102.15
C ALA A 15 147.11 -16.69 -101.46
N VAL A 16 147.49 -17.96 -101.32
CA VAL A 16 146.71 -18.99 -100.60
C VAL A 16 146.68 -18.70 -99.10
N LEU A 17 147.80 -18.29 -98.50
CA LEU A 17 147.85 -17.85 -97.10
C LEU A 17 147.01 -16.59 -96.86
N SER A 18 147.02 -15.64 -97.79
CA SER A 18 146.22 -14.41 -97.70
C SER A 18 144.72 -14.69 -97.87
N LEU A 19 144.34 -15.65 -98.73
CA LEU A 19 142.94 -16.12 -98.87
C LEU A 19 142.49 -16.93 -97.65
N ALA A 20 143.33 -17.84 -97.14
CA ALA A 20 143.05 -18.60 -95.92
C ALA A 20 142.92 -17.67 -94.71
N TYR A 21 143.80 -16.66 -94.58
CA TYR A 21 143.70 -15.62 -93.57
C TYR A 21 142.42 -14.78 -93.75
N GLY A 22 142.05 -14.43 -94.99
CA GLY A 22 140.79 -13.72 -95.27
C GLY A 22 139.54 -14.52 -94.89
N VAL A 23 139.52 -15.83 -95.13
CA VAL A 23 138.41 -16.73 -94.76
C VAL A 23 138.36 -16.96 -93.25
N VAL A 24 139.49 -17.19 -92.60
CA VAL A 24 139.58 -17.33 -91.13
C VAL A 24 139.21 -16.02 -90.46
N ASN A 25 139.67 -14.88 -90.96
CA ASN A 25 139.31 -13.57 -90.43
C ASN A 25 137.82 -13.27 -90.64
N LYS A 26 137.23 -13.59 -91.80
CA LYS A 26 135.77 -13.45 -92.00
C LYS A 26 134.97 -14.34 -91.05
N ARG A 27 135.39 -15.59 -90.84
CA ARG A 27 134.74 -16.50 -89.88
C ARG A 27 134.92 -16.03 -88.44
N TYR A 28 136.10 -15.52 -88.08
CA TYR A 28 136.38 -14.92 -86.79
C TYR A 28 135.51 -13.69 -86.53
N GLN A 29 135.38 -12.80 -87.52
CA GLN A 29 134.48 -11.64 -87.45
C GLN A 29 133.00 -12.04 -87.39
N ALA A 30 132.59 -13.10 -88.10
CA ALA A 30 131.23 -13.64 -87.99
C ALA A 30 130.94 -14.19 -86.59
N VAL A 31 131.88 -14.95 -86.00
CA VAL A 31 131.77 -15.45 -84.62
C VAL A 31 131.79 -14.32 -83.60
N LEU A 32 132.58 -13.26 -83.83
CA LEU A 32 132.55 -12.06 -82.98
C LEU A 32 131.21 -11.33 -83.09
N ASN A 33 130.67 -11.15 -84.30
CA ASN A 33 129.36 -10.54 -84.51
C ASN A 33 128.23 -11.36 -83.87
N GLU A 34 128.25 -12.69 -84.00
CA GLU A 34 127.30 -13.59 -83.33
C GLU A 34 127.43 -13.54 -81.80
N ARG A 35 128.66 -13.44 -81.29
CA ARG A 35 128.91 -13.23 -79.85
C ARG A 35 128.36 -11.89 -79.39
N ASP A 36 128.62 -10.81 -80.12
CA ASP A 36 128.15 -9.46 -79.78
C ASP A 36 126.61 -9.36 -79.87
N GLU A 37 126.01 -10.02 -80.87
CA GLU A 37 124.55 -10.13 -80.98
C GLU A 37 123.95 -10.97 -79.84
N SER A 38 124.58 -12.09 -79.49
CA SER A 38 124.20 -12.92 -78.33
C SER A 38 124.32 -12.14 -77.01
N ILE A 39 125.39 -11.34 -76.85
CA ILE A 39 125.55 -10.43 -75.71
C ILE A 39 124.45 -9.37 -75.69
N ARG A 40 124.15 -8.75 -76.84
CA ARG A 40 123.09 -7.73 -76.96
C ARG A 40 121.71 -8.31 -76.63
N LEU A 41 121.40 -9.49 -77.14
CA LEU A 41 120.16 -10.21 -76.84
C LEU A 41 120.10 -10.63 -75.36
N GLY A 42 121.23 -11.07 -74.79
CA GLY A 42 121.34 -11.39 -73.37
C GLY A 42 121.11 -10.16 -72.48
N GLN A 43 121.66 -9.01 -72.85
CA GLN A 43 121.42 -7.73 -72.19
C GLN A 43 119.95 -7.30 -72.32
N GLN A 44 119.35 -7.39 -73.51
CA GLN A 44 117.95 -7.06 -73.73
C GLN A 44 117.00 -7.97 -72.93
N LEU A 45 117.29 -9.27 -72.89
CA LEU A 45 116.53 -10.22 -72.08
C LEU A 45 116.63 -9.88 -70.58
N SER A 46 117.82 -9.51 -70.10
CA SER A 46 118.01 -9.07 -68.72
C SER A 46 117.19 -7.82 -68.38
N VAL A 47 117.10 -6.85 -69.30
CA VAL A 47 116.27 -5.64 -69.12
C VAL A 47 114.78 -6.00 -69.09
N ASN A 48 114.31 -6.83 -70.01
CA ASN A 48 112.91 -7.26 -70.03
C ASN A 48 112.53 -8.07 -68.78
N ILE A 49 113.43 -8.94 -68.28
CA ILE A 49 113.22 -9.68 -67.04
C ILE A 49 113.10 -8.71 -65.85
N ALA A 50 113.97 -7.70 -65.77
CA ALA A 50 113.90 -6.70 -64.71
C ALA A 50 112.60 -5.88 -64.77
N GLU A 51 112.16 -5.49 -65.97
CA GLU A 51 110.89 -4.77 -66.17
C GLU A 51 109.68 -5.63 -65.77
N LEU A 52 109.66 -6.90 -66.15
CA LEU A 52 108.60 -7.84 -65.77
C LEU A 52 108.58 -8.08 -64.25
N GLN A 53 109.75 -8.19 -63.62
CA GLN A 53 109.86 -8.30 -62.16
C GLN A 53 109.31 -7.05 -61.47
N GLN A 54 109.68 -5.85 -61.95
CA GLN A 54 109.17 -4.60 -61.41
C GLN A 54 107.65 -4.47 -61.56
N ARG A 55 107.11 -4.83 -62.74
CA ARG A 55 105.65 -4.85 -62.98
C ARG A 55 104.95 -5.85 -62.08
N LEU A 56 105.49 -7.06 -61.92
CA LEU A 56 104.95 -8.09 -61.03
C LEU A 56 104.88 -7.58 -59.59
N THR A 57 105.99 -7.05 -59.05
CA THR A 57 106.03 -6.47 -57.70
C THR A 57 105.05 -5.30 -57.55
N SER A 58 104.93 -4.44 -58.57
CA SER A 58 103.93 -3.37 -58.55
C SER A 58 102.49 -3.91 -58.52
N THR A 59 102.18 -4.93 -59.32
CA THR A 59 100.85 -5.55 -59.33
C THR A 59 100.54 -6.29 -58.04
N GLU A 60 101.53 -6.95 -57.43
CA GLU A 60 101.42 -7.59 -56.11
C GLU A 60 101.12 -6.55 -55.03
N GLY A 61 101.81 -5.39 -55.06
CA GLY A 61 101.54 -4.29 -54.14
C GLY A 61 100.12 -3.72 -54.28
N ILE A 62 99.64 -3.51 -55.52
CA ILE A 62 98.27 -3.07 -55.78
C ILE A 62 97.25 -4.11 -55.30
N LEU A 63 97.49 -5.38 -55.59
CA LEU A 63 96.60 -6.48 -55.17
C LEU A 63 96.55 -6.57 -53.64
N ALA A 64 97.69 -6.50 -52.95
CA ALA A 64 97.75 -6.46 -51.49
C ALA A 64 96.97 -5.27 -50.92
N GLY A 65 97.10 -4.09 -51.54
CA GLY A 65 96.31 -2.90 -51.19
C GLY A 65 94.80 -3.13 -51.35
N LYS A 66 94.37 -3.69 -52.48
CA LYS A 66 92.95 -4.00 -52.74
C LYS A 66 92.40 -5.06 -51.80
N VAL A 67 93.19 -6.07 -51.42
CA VAL A 67 92.81 -7.06 -50.39
C VAL A 67 92.65 -6.37 -49.03
N GLY A 68 93.51 -5.39 -48.71
CA GLY A 68 93.36 -4.53 -47.54
C GLY A 68 92.04 -3.76 -47.55
N ASP A 69 91.74 -3.06 -48.65
CA ASP A 69 90.49 -2.31 -48.84
C ASP A 69 89.26 -3.22 -48.65
N ILE A 70 89.27 -4.41 -49.25
CA ILE A 70 88.17 -5.40 -49.14
C ILE A 70 87.96 -5.83 -47.70
N ARG A 71 89.03 -6.08 -46.92
CA ARG A 71 88.91 -6.44 -45.51
C ARG A 71 88.27 -5.33 -44.67
N VAL A 72 88.61 -4.06 -44.95
CA VAL A 72 88.00 -2.91 -44.26
C VAL A 72 86.53 -2.77 -44.61
N LEU A 73 86.17 -2.94 -45.88
CA LEU A 73 84.77 -2.94 -46.33
C LEU A 73 83.96 -4.08 -45.71
N GLN A 74 84.54 -5.28 -45.63
CA GLN A 74 83.93 -6.44 -44.97
C GLN A 74 83.61 -6.13 -43.50
N ALA A 75 84.59 -5.62 -42.75
CA ALA A 75 84.39 -5.25 -41.34
C ALA A 75 83.34 -4.14 -41.17
N THR A 76 83.28 -3.20 -42.11
CA THR A 76 82.27 -2.14 -42.11
C THR A 76 80.87 -2.71 -42.37
N LEU A 77 80.74 -3.63 -43.33
CA LEU A 77 79.49 -4.32 -43.64
C LEU A 77 79.00 -5.13 -42.44
N ASP A 78 79.88 -5.88 -41.79
CA ASP A 78 79.56 -6.67 -40.59
C ASP A 78 79.06 -5.77 -39.45
N TYR A 79 79.72 -4.63 -39.23
CA TYR A 79 79.26 -3.64 -38.25
C TYR A 79 77.90 -3.06 -38.59
N LYS A 80 77.66 -2.72 -39.87
CA LYS A 80 76.36 -2.19 -40.32
C LYS A 80 75.24 -3.23 -40.19
N ASN A 81 75.51 -4.49 -40.51
CA ASN A 81 74.56 -5.58 -40.34
C ASN A 81 74.20 -5.79 -38.86
N LEU A 82 75.18 -5.69 -37.96
CA LEU A 82 74.93 -5.73 -36.52
C LEU A 82 74.03 -4.58 -36.05
N GLN A 83 74.26 -3.36 -36.55
CA GLN A 83 73.42 -2.20 -36.22
C GLN A 83 72.00 -2.34 -36.79
N LEU A 84 71.86 -2.85 -38.01
CA LEU A 84 70.56 -3.13 -38.62
C LEU A 84 69.76 -4.12 -37.77
N GLY A 85 70.38 -5.23 -37.36
CA GLY A 85 69.71 -6.19 -36.48
C GLY A 85 69.26 -5.60 -35.14
N LYS A 86 70.03 -4.67 -34.55
CA LYS A 86 69.61 -3.95 -33.33
C LYS A 86 68.40 -3.05 -33.59
N LEU A 87 68.37 -2.36 -34.73
CA LEU A 87 67.25 -1.50 -35.11
C LEU A 87 65.98 -2.32 -35.38
N GLU A 88 66.09 -3.46 -36.07
CA GLU A 88 64.96 -4.37 -36.33
C GLU A 88 64.34 -4.89 -35.03
N VAL A 89 65.17 -5.28 -34.05
CA VAL A 89 64.69 -5.71 -32.73
C VAL A 89 64.00 -4.56 -31.99
N SER A 90 64.56 -3.35 -32.05
CA SER A 90 63.92 -2.16 -31.45
C SER A 90 62.59 -1.81 -32.12
N GLU A 91 62.52 -1.90 -33.45
CA GLU A 91 61.29 -1.64 -34.21
C GLU A 91 60.20 -2.65 -33.85
N ALA A 92 60.55 -3.93 -33.75
CA ALA A 92 59.64 -4.97 -33.31
C ALA A 92 59.11 -4.71 -31.89
N GLY A 93 59.99 -4.27 -30.97
CA GLY A 93 59.61 -3.89 -29.61
C GLY A 93 58.64 -2.71 -29.57
N LEU A 94 58.90 -1.65 -30.32
CA LEU A 94 58.02 -0.47 -30.41
C LEU A 94 56.66 -0.83 -31.05
N LYS A 95 56.63 -1.67 -32.08
CA LYS A 95 55.39 -2.16 -32.69
C LYS A 95 54.55 -2.96 -31.70
N ALA A 96 55.17 -3.81 -30.89
CA ALA A 96 54.47 -4.55 -29.84
C ALA A 96 53.87 -3.62 -28.78
N GLN A 97 54.64 -2.64 -28.30
CA GLN A 97 54.16 -1.63 -27.33
C GLN A 97 53.00 -0.82 -27.88
N LEU A 98 53.08 -0.40 -29.15
CA LEU A 98 52.00 0.31 -29.82
C LEU A 98 50.70 -0.53 -29.85
N GLY A 99 50.81 -1.83 -30.14
CA GLY A 99 49.67 -2.75 -30.12
C GLY A 99 49.02 -2.87 -28.73
N THR A 100 49.84 -2.96 -27.67
CA THR A 100 49.35 -2.95 -26.29
C THR A 100 48.63 -1.65 -25.95
N LEU A 101 49.25 -0.50 -26.24
CA LEU A 101 48.65 0.81 -25.99
C LEU A 101 47.34 1.03 -26.77
N GLN A 102 47.25 0.51 -28.00
CA GLN A 102 46.01 0.56 -28.78
C GLN A 102 44.88 -0.22 -28.10
N THR A 103 45.19 -1.41 -27.59
CA THR A 103 44.22 -2.25 -26.87
C THR A 103 43.78 -1.61 -25.56
N GLU A 104 44.72 -1.03 -24.79
CA GLU A 104 44.40 -0.28 -23.57
C GLU A 104 43.53 0.94 -23.86
N ARG A 105 43.85 1.69 -24.93
CA ARG A 105 43.05 2.83 -25.38
C ARG A 105 41.63 2.41 -25.74
N ASP A 106 41.45 1.33 -26.48
CA ASP A 106 40.13 0.83 -26.87
C ASP A 106 39.32 0.40 -25.62
N SER A 107 39.95 -0.30 -24.67
CA SER A 107 39.31 -0.67 -23.41
C SER A 107 38.88 0.54 -22.56
N LEU A 108 39.71 1.59 -22.49
CA LEU A 108 39.37 2.83 -21.79
C LEU A 108 38.22 3.59 -22.48
N VAL A 109 38.19 3.60 -23.81
CA VAL A 109 37.07 4.20 -24.58
C VAL A 109 35.76 3.48 -24.30
N ASP A 110 35.77 2.15 -24.25
CA ASP A 110 34.59 1.35 -23.89
C ASP A 110 34.15 1.61 -22.43
N GLY A 111 35.11 1.68 -21.50
CA GLY A 111 34.84 2.03 -20.10
C GLY A 111 34.21 3.40 -19.94
N LEU A 112 34.71 4.41 -20.67
CA LEU A 112 34.12 5.76 -20.68
C LEU A 112 32.70 5.77 -21.23
N ARG A 113 32.41 4.97 -22.27
CA ARG A 113 31.06 4.86 -22.83
C ARG A 113 30.08 4.25 -21.83
N LEU A 114 30.49 3.22 -21.10
CA LEU A 114 29.67 2.61 -20.04
C LEU A 114 29.41 3.58 -18.89
N LEU A 115 30.43 4.35 -18.49
CA LEU A 115 30.29 5.36 -17.44
C LEU A 115 29.31 6.48 -17.86
N ASP A 116 29.35 6.93 -19.11
CA ASP A 116 28.41 7.91 -19.65
C ASP A 116 26.96 7.39 -19.65
N LEU A 117 26.75 6.13 -20.02
CA LEU A 117 25.43 5.49 -19.94
C LEU A 117 24.92 5.42 -18.50
N SER A 118 25.75 4.95 -17.56
CA SER A 118 25.40 4.88 -16.14
C SER A 118 25.10 6.26 -15.54
N HIS A 119 25.85 7.30 -15.94
CA HIS A 119 25.58 8.67 -15.52
C HIS A 119 24.22 9.17 -16.01
N LYS A 120 23.86 8.89 -17.27
CA LYS A 120 22.56 9.25 -17.85
C LYS A 120 21.40 8.54 -17.15
N GLU A 121 21.55 7.26 -16.82
CA GLU A 121 20.56 6.51 -16.03
C GLU A 121 20.38 7.13 -14.65
N LEU A 122 21.48 7.42 -13.94
CA LEU A 122 21.42 8.04 -12.62
C LEU A 122 20.77 9.43 -12.66
N GLN A 123 20.98 10.20 -13.73
CA GLN A 123 20.35 11.50 -13.93
C GLN A 123 18.82 11.39 -14.14
N LEU A 124 18.38 10.37 -14.87
CA LEU A 124 16.94 10.08 -15.05
C LEU A 124 16.29 9.65 -13.73
N ASP A 125 16.97 8.78 -12.97
CA ASP A 125 16.50 8.34 -11.65
C ASP A 125 16.39 9.52 -10.68
N TYR A 126 17.39 10.41 -10.66
CA TYR A 126 17.36 11.62 -9.85
C TYR A 126 16.19 12.53 -10.21
N GLY A 127 15.92 12.73 -11.51
CA GLY A 127 14.78 13.52 -11.97
C GLY A 127 13.44 12.92 -11.54
N THR A 128 13.32 11.59 -11.61
CA THR A 128 12.13 10.85 -11.15
C THR A 128 11.92 11.03 -9.65
N LEU A 129 12.97 10.83 -8.85
CA LEU A 129 12.92 10.99 -7.40
C LEU A 129 12.56 12.42 -6.97
N GLN A 130 13.07 13.43 -7.70
CA GLN A 130 12.71 14.83 -7.47
C GLN A 130 11.21 15.11 -7.73
N GLY A 131 10.65 14.49 -8.78
CA GLY A 131 9.21 14.55 -9.08
C GLY A 131 8.35 13.90 -8.00
N GLU A 132 8.76 12.72 -7.52
CA GLU A 132 8.09 12.02 -6.41
C GLU A 132 8.12 12.85 -5.12
N TYR A 133 9.27 13.45 -4.79
CA TYR A 133 9.41 14.32 -3.62
C TYR A 133 8.46 15.53 -3.68
N THR A 134 8.34 16.17 -4.85
CA THR A 134 7.44 17.32 -5.04
C THR A 134 5.97 16.91 -4.86
N THR A 135 5.60 15.73 -5.37
CA THR A 135 4.25 15.16 -5.22
C THR A 135 3.96 14.87 -3.75
N LEU A 136 4.91 14.24 -3.04
CA LEU A 136 4.79 13.93 -1.62
C LEU A 136 4.66 15.21 -0.77
N SER A 137 5.47 16.23 -1.05
CA SER A 137 5.40 17.54 -0.38
C SER A 137 4.02 18.19 -0.52
N SER A 138 3.44 18.13 -1.73
CA SER A 138 2.09 18.65 -2.00
C SER A 138 1.00 17.86 -1.25
N ALA A 139 1.15 16.53 -1.16
CA ALA A 139 0.23 15.68 -0.41
C ALA A 139 0.27 15.99 1.10
N VAL A 140 1.46 16.25 1.66
CA VAL A 140 1.61 16.67 3.06
C VAL A 140 0.88 18.00 3.30
N GLY A 141 1.00 18.97 2.39
CA GLY A 141 0.24 20.23 2.49
C GLY A 141 -1.28 20.03 2.50
N THR A 142 -1.77 19.10 1.66
CA THR A 142 -3.20 18.73 1.64
C THR A 142 -3.64 18.10 2.96
N LEU A 143 -2.82 17.22 3.55
CA LEU A 143 -3.11 16.56 4.82
C LEU A 143 -3.21 17.56 5.98
N GLU A 144 -2.31 18.53 6.05
CA GLU A 144 -2.40 19.60 7.06
C GLU A 144 -3.68 20.44 6.89
N GLY A 145 -4.12 20.68 5.64
CA GLY A 145 -5.42 21.30 5.35
C GLY A 145 -6.60 20.51 5.90
N VAL A 146 -6.65 19.19 5.65
CA VAL A 146 -7.69 18.30 6.18
C VAL A 146 -7.68 18.27 7.71
N LYS A 147 -6.50 18.21 8.33
CA LYS A 147 -6.36 18.27 9.80
C LYS A 147 -6.96 19.54 10.38
N SER A 148 -6.74 20.69 9.76
CA SER A 148 -7.37 21.95 10.16
C SER A 148 -8.90 21.90 10.04
N GLN A 149 -9.44 21.27 8.99
CA GLN A 149 -10.88 21.10 8.83
C GLN A 149 -11.48 20.21 9.93
N VAL A 150 -10.81 19.11 10.27
CA VAL A 150 -11.24 18.21 11.36
C VAL A 150 -11.31 18.96 12.69
N SER A 151 -10.29 19.77 13.01
CA SER A 151 -10.32 20.59 14.23
C SER A 151 -11.47 21.61 14.22
N GLY A 152 -11.77 22.23 13.08
CA GLY A 152 -12.94 23.11 12.94
C GLY A 152 -14.27 22.39 13.17
N LEU A 153 -14.45 21.21 12.57
CA LEU A 153 -15.64 20.38 12.78
C LEU A 153 -15.78 19.92 14.23
N GLN A 154 -14.69 19.57 14.91
CA GLN A 154 -14.72 19.22 16.33
C GLN A 154 -15.24 20.38 17.20
N GLN A 155 -14.82 21.61 16.92
CA GLN A 155 -15.33 22.79 17.63
C GLN A 155 -16.83 23.02 17.34
N GLN A 156 -17.26 22.83 16.10
CA GLN A 156 -18.69 22.93 15.75
C GLN A 156 -19.54 21.89 16.48
N VAL A 157 -19.09 20.63 16.55
CA VAL A 157 -19.78 19.57 17.29
C VAL A 157 -19.87 19.90 18.78
N GLN A 158 -18.81 20.43 19.39
CA GLN A 158 -18.84 20.87 20.79
C GLN A 158 -19.86 21.98 21.02
N SER A 159 -19.94 22.97 20.12
CA SER A 159 -20.94 24.04 20.18
C SER A 159 -22.37 23.48 20.09
N LEU A 160 -22.63 22.62 19.10
CA LEU A 160 -23.95 22.01 18.89
C LEU A 160 -24.37 21.15 20.09
N ASN A 161 -23.45 20.42 20.71
CA ASN A 161 -23.75 19.67 21.93
C ASN A 161 -24.13 20.60 23.09
N GLY A 162 -23.47 21.75 23.21
CA GLY A 162 -23.84 22.78 24.19
C GLY A 162 -25.24 23.34 23.95
N ASP A 163 -25.59 23.60 22.69
CA ASP A 163 -26.93 24.08 22.32
C ASP A 163 -28.01 23.01 22.56
N MET A 164 -27.72 21.74 22.25
CA MET A 164 -28.62 20.63 22.54
C MET A 164 -28.92 20.51 24.04
N ALA A 165 -27.88 20.61 24.89
CA ALA A 165 -28.06 20.57 26.34
C ALA A 165 -28.93 21.73 26.86
N ARG A 166 -28.74 22.94 26.31
CA ARG A 166 -29.57 24.11 26.63
C ARG A 166 -31.03 23.90 26.23
N LEU A 167 -31.27 23.39 25.01
CA LEU A 167 -32.62 23.09 24.53
C LEU A 167 -33.31 21.99 25.34
N GLN A 168 -32.58 20.95 25.73
CA GLN A 168 -33.11 19.89 26.59
C GLN A 168 -33.50 20.43 27.97
N ALA A 169 -32.66 21.27 28.57
CA ALA A 169 -32.98 21.93 29.84
C ALA A 169 -34.21 22.86 29.72
N ALA A 170 -34.35 23.59 28.61
CA ALA A 170 -35.50 24.44 28.35
C ALA A 170 -36.80 23.64 28.12
N ARG A 171 -36.71 22.40 27.62
CA ARG A 171 -37.87 21.54 27.35
C ARG A 171 -38.49 20.91 28.61
N ALA A 172 -37.69 20.56 29.61
CA ALA A 172 -38.15 19.85 30.82
C ALA A 172 -39.42 20.44 31.51
N PRO A 173 -39.59 21.77 31.65
CA PRO A 173 -40.80 22.36 32.26
C PRO A 173 -42.04 22.40 31.36
N LEU A 174 -41.98 21.93 30.11
CA LEU A 174 -43.08 22.01 29.13
C LEU A 174 -43.80 20.68 28.89
N ILE A 175 -43.43 19.59 29.57
CA ILE A 175 -44.13 18.30 29.45
C ILE A 175 -45.42 18.37 30.28
N VAL A 176 -46.47 18.86 29.61
CA VAL A 176 -47.85 18.82 30.10
C VAL A 176 -48.40 17.43 29.81
N GLU A 177 -48.47 16.58 30.82
CA GLU A 177 -49.13 15.29 30.70
C GLU A 177 -50.63 15.51 30.88
N SER A 178 -51.41 15.11 29.87
CA SER A 178 -52.86 15.09 29.99
C SER A 178 -53.40 13.72 29.65
N TYR A 179 -54.41 13.28 30.41
CA TYR A 179 -55.06 11.99 30.20
C TYR A 179 -56.57 12.14 30.32
N ARG A 180 -57.32 11.34 29.56
CA ARG A 180 -58.79 11.35 29.56
C ARG A 180 -59.31 10.14 30.31
N VAL A 181 -60.11 10.35 31.36
CA VAL A 181 -60.73 9.28 32.13
C VAL A 181 -62.10 9.69 32.67
N GLY A 182 -63.00 8.72 32.83
CA GLY A 182 -64.33 8.91 33.42
C GLY A 182 -64.33 8.93 34.95
N PHE A 183 -65.48 9.31 35.53
CA PHE A 183 -65.67 9.36 36.99
C PHE A 183 -66.27 8.06 37.54
N LYS A 184 -65.99 7.76 38.82
CA LYS A 184 -66.70 6.70 39.57
C LYS A 184 -68.05 7.24 40.02
N CYS A 185 -69.10 6.41 39.98
CA CYS A 185 -70.46 6.77 40.42
C CYS A 185 -70.54 6.80 41.96
N THR A 186 -70.06 7.86 42.61
CA THR A 186 -70.19 8.04 44.07
C THR A 186 -71.30 9.02 44.45
N GLY A 187 -71.82 9.79 43.49
CA GLY A 187 -72.84 10.82 43.71
C GLY A 187 -72.32 12.13 44.32
N SER A 188 -71.10 12.17 44.88
CA SER A 188 -70.59 13.35 45.61
C SER A 188 -70.40 14.60 44.74
N MET A 189 -70.31 14.44 43.42
CA MET A 189 -70.20 15.54 42.47
C MET A 189 -71.49 15.80 41.68
N GLU A 190 -72.56 15.05 41.93
CA GLU A 190 -73.83 15.21 41.22
C GLU A 190 -74.64 16.42 41.73
N PRO A 191 -75.48 17.05 40.88
CA PRO A 191 -75.71 16.75 39.47
C PRO A 191 -74.67 17.38 38.53
N LYS A 192 -73.69 18.13 39.05
CA LYS A 192 -72.77 18.94 38.23
C LYS A 192 -71.73 18.13 37.49
N ILE A 193 -71.29 16.99 38.00
CA ILE A 193 -70.48 15.99 37.31
C ILE A 193 -71.05 14.62 37.67
N THR A 194 -71.41 13.84 36.65
CA THR A 194 -71.97 12.50 36.83
C THR A 194 -70.95 11.47 36.38
N CYS A 195 -71.19 10.19 36.68
CA CYS A 195 -70.33 9.14 36.16
C CYS A 195 -70.56 8.79 34.68
N LEU A 196 -71.50 9.47 34.00
CA LEU A 196 -71.62 9.46 32.55
C LEU A 196 -70.66 10.46 31.88
N ASP A 197 -70.02 11.32 32.66
CA ASP A 197 -69.06 12.30 32.16
C ASP A 197 -67.65 11.70 32.06
N GLU A 198 -66.83 12.30 31.20
CA GLU A 198 -65.39 12.12 31.15
C GLU A 198 -64.68 13.46 31.32
N ALA A 199 -63.42 13.44 31.76
CA ALA A 199 -62.61 14.65 31.83
C ALA A 199 -61.22 14.43 31.27
N THR A 200 -60.68 15.46 30.62
CA THR A 200 -59.24 15.60 30.41
C THR A 200 -58.63 16.19 31.67
N TRP A 201 -57.76 15.41 32.29
CA TRP A 201 -57.01 15.77 33.48
C TRP A 201 -55.63 16.26 33.08
N LEU A 202 -55.18 17.34 33.69
CA LEU A 202 -53.81 17.83 33.61
C LEU A 202 -53.01 17.33 34.81
N SER A 203 -51.95 16.57 34.58
CA SER A 203 -50.94 16.23 35.59
C SER A 203 -49.67 17.07 35.38
N ASN A 204 -48.76 17.03 36.36
CA ASN A 204 -47.48 17.76 36.32
C ASN A 204 -47.64 19.28 36.10
N PHE A 205 -48.65 19.86 36.73
CA PHE A 205 -48.97 21.27 36.63
C PHE A 205 -48.32 22.08 37.76
N ARG A 206 -48.18 23.39 37.57
CA ARG A 206 -47.73 24.28 38.66
C ARG A 206 -48.87 24.47 39.65
N PRO A 207 -48.69 24.25 40.97
CA PRO A 207 -49.75 24.42 41.96
C PRO A 207 -50.54 25.74 41.84
N GLN A 208 -49.90 26.82 41.43
CA GLN A 208 -50.50 28.15 41.23
C GLN A 208 -51.56 28.20 40.10
N GLU A 209 -51.62 27.19 39.22
CA GLU A 209 -52.60 27.10 38.14
C GLU A 209 -53.98 26.65 38.63
N VAL A 210 -54.06 25.98 39.80
CA VAL A 210 -55.32 25.58 40.42
C VAL A 210 -55.97 26.78 41.09
N LYS A 211 -57.24 27.04 40.76
CA LYS A 211 -58.01 28.17 41.28
C LYS A 211 -59.21 27.68 42.09
N VAL A 212 -59.77 28.55 42.92
CA VAL A 212 -61.08 28.30 43.54
C VAL A 212 -62.10 28.05 42.42
N GLY A 213 -62.86 26.96 42.53
CA GLY A 213 -63.78 26.46 41.52
C GLY A 213 -63.21 25.37 40.61
N THR A 214 -61.89 25.17 40.55
CA THR A 214 -61.26 24.07 39.81
C THR A 214 -61.62 22.72 40.45
N VAL A 215 -61.88 21.70 39.64
CA VAL A 215 -62.04 20.33 40.12
C VAL A 215 -60.69 19.62 40.07
N ILE A 216 -60.24 19.14 41.23
CA ILE A 216 -58.97 18.45 41.40
C ILE A 216 -59.21 16.97 41.72
N SER A 217 -58.32 16.12 41.23
CA SER A 217 -58.20 14.73 41.65
C SER A 217 -57.07 14.64 42.67
N PHE A 218 -57.32 14.07 43.84
CA PHE A 218 -56.33 13.98 44.90
C PHE A 218 -56.47 12.68 45.67
N THR A 219 -55.37 12.29 46.32
CA THR A 219 -55.36 11.19 47.28
C THR A 219 -55.63 11.77 48.66
N PRO A 220 -56.73 11.40 49.36
CA PRO A 220 -57.04 11.94 50.68
C PRO A 220 -55.90 11.69 51.67
N THR A 221 -55.59 12.70 52.49
CA THR A 221 -54.67 12.56 53.61
C THR A 221 -55.36 11.83 54.76
N ALA A 222 -54.61 11.34 55.76
CA ALA A 222 -55.18 10.65 56.93
C ALA A 222 -56.20 11.49 57.72
N GLU A 223 -56.16 12.81 57.57
CA GLU A 223 -57.06 13.76 58.21
C GLU A 223 -58.42 13.86 57.49
N CYS A 224 -58.50 13.42 56.23
CA CYS A 224 -59.73 13.43 55.46
C CYS A 224 -60.56 12.18 55.77
N LYS A 225 -61.83 12.37 56.15
CA LYS A 225 -62.81 11.27 56.32
C LYS A 225 -63.34 10.76 54.98
N LEU A 226 -62.46 10.56 54.00
CA LEU A 226 -62.77 10.07 52.66
C LEU A 226 -62.10 8.70 52.45
N SER A 227 -62.58 7.93 51.46
CA SER A 227 -61.98 6.63 51.14
C SER A 227 -60.54 6.78 50.65
N SER A 228 -59.70 5.76 50.83
CA SER A 228 -58.27 5.79 50.46
C SER A 228 -57.98 5.82 48.95
N ALA A 229 -59.01 5.89 48.11
CA ALA A 229 -58.86 5.99 46.66
C ALA A 229 -58.79 7.45 46.22
N SER A 230 -58.20 7.72 45.05
CA SER A 230 -58.22 9.05 44.43
C SER A 230 -59.67 9.54 44.25
N VAL A 231 -59.96 10.72 44.78
CA VAL A 231 -61.27 11.38 44.72
C VAL A 231 -61.19 12.67 43.92
N ALA A 232 -62.30 13.06 43.29
CA ALA A 232 -62.39 14.23 42.44
C ALA A 232 -63.38 15.23 43.03
N HIS A 233 -62.92 16.35 43.58
CA HIS A 233 -63.80 17.37 44.19
C HIS A 233 -63.39 18.79 43.80
N ARG A 234 -64.31 19.76 44.01
CA ARG A 234 -64.09 21.15 43.65
C ARG A 234 -63.34 21.89 44.75
N VAL A 235 -62.33 22.68 44.39
CA VAL A 235 -61.62 23.56 45.31
C VAL A 235 -62.53 24.71 45.72
N THR A 236 -62.73 24.91 47.01
CA THR A 236 -63.54 26.01 47.58
C THR A 236 -62.69 27.08 48.24
N ALA A 237 -61.48 26.74 48.71
CA ALA A 237 -60.51 27.67 49.26
C ALA A 237 -59.08 27.20 48.98
N ILE A 238 -58.15 28.16 48.99
CA ILE A 238 -56.71 27.93 48.79
C ILE A 238 -55.98 28.62 49.94
N ASN A 239 -54.99 27.97 50.51
CA ASN A 239 -54.14 28.49 51.57
C ASN A 239 -52.66 28.28 51.23
N LEU A 240 -51.78 29.17 51.68
CA LEU A 240 -50.34 29.06 51.49
C LEU A 240 -49.67 29.07 52.86
N GLU A 241 -49.11 27.92 53.25
CA GLU A 241 -48.45 27.76 54.54
C GLU A 241 -47.03 27.22 54.32
N ALA A 242 -46.03 27.92 54.87
CA ALA A 242 -44.61 27.54 54.76
C ALA A 242 -44.16 27.22 53.32
N GLY A 243 -44.67 27.95 52.33
CA GLY A 243 -44.33 27.75 50.92
C GLY A 243 -45.05 26.59 50.22
N THR A 244 -45.92 25.86 50.91
CA THR A 244 -46.76 24.79 50.35
C THR A 244 -48.18 25.31 50.13
N ILE A 245 -48.73 25.07 48.93
CA ILE A 245 -50.12 25.42 48.61
C ILE A 245 -51.03 24.28 49.08
N TYR A 246 -52.09 24.64 49.80
CA TYR A 246 -53.13 23.73 50.26
C TYR A 246 -54.47 24.09 49.61
N TYR A 247 -55.26 23.06 49.31
CA TYR A 247 -56.59 23.18 48.72
C TYR A 247 -57.64 22.65 49.68
N ARG A 248 -58.76 23.35 49.81
CA ARG A 248 -59.96 22.87 50.53
C ARG A 248 -60.93 22.28 49.50
N PRO A 249 -61.08 20.95 49.40
CA PRO A 249 -62.00 20.33 48.45
C PRO A 249 -63.43 20.22 49.02
N LYS A 250 -64.39 20.16 48.11
CA LYS A 250 -65.79 19.89 48.40
C LYS A 250 -66.45 19.16 47.23
N GLY A 251 -67.14 18.07 47.52
CA GLY A 251 -68.08 17.44 46.58
C GLY A 251 -69.21 18.40 46.20
N ASP A 252 -69.54 18.53 44.91
CA ASP A 252 -70.60 19.45 44.43
C ASP A 252 -71.98 19.14 45.03
N ALA A 253 -72.24 17.89 45.41
CA ALA A 253 -73.49 17.45 46.07
C ALA A 253 -73.49 17.70 47.59
N ASN A 254 -72.32 17.90 48.20
CA ASN A 254 -72.18 18.00 49.65
C ASN A 254 -72.66 19.39 50.12
N SER A 255 -73.25 19.47 51.32
CA SER A 255 -73.64 20.75 51.93
C SER A 255 -72.44 21.48 52.54
N SER A 256 -71.52 20.75 53.18
CA SER A 256 -70.26 21.24 53.74
C SER A 256 -69.04 20.88 52.89
N ASP A 257 -67.89 21.48 53.19
CA ASP A 257 -66.60 21.01 52.67
C ASP A 257 -66.21 19.65 53.25
N ASP A 258 -65.14 19.04 52.71
CA ASP A 258 -64.69 17.70 53.12
C ASP A 258 -63.94 17.69 54.47
N GLY A 259 -63.83 18.83 55.14
CA GLY A 259 -63.24 18.93 56.48
C GLY A 259 -61.72 19.05 56.53
N CYS A 260 -60.99 18.79 55.44
CA CYS A 260 -59.53 18.70 55.43
C CYS A 260 -58.86 19.63 54.41
N TRP A 261 -57.56 19.89 54.60
CA TRP A 261 -56.71 20.59 53.63
C TRP A 261 -55.83 19.60 52.88
N ILE A 262 -55.75 19.74 51.57
CA ILE A 262 -54.97 18.86 50.69
C ILE A 262 -53.72 19.61 50.21
N PRO A 263 -52.50 19.16 50.55
CA PRO A 263 -51.29 19.80 50.04
C PRO A 263 -51.15 19.57 48.54
N SER A 264 -50.51 20.49 47.84
CA SER A 264 -50.35 20.41 46.38
C SER A 264 -49.61 19.17 45.91
N SER A 265 -48.73 18.60 46.74
CA SER A 265 -48.05 17.32 46.49
C SER A 265 -48.98 16.11 46.48
N SER A 266 -50.20 16.22 47.02
CA SER A 266 -51.21 15.15 47.04
C SER A 266 -52.27 15.29 45.94
N VAL A 267 -52.16 16.31 45.09
CA VAL A 267 -53.04 16.50 43.94
C VAL A 267 -52.45 15.79 42.73
N ASN A 268 -53.20 14.82 42.21
CA ASN A 268 -52.81 13.98 41.07
C ASN A 268 -53.04 14.69 39.73
N GLY A 269 -54.05 15.57 39.67
CA GLY A 269 -54.38 16.34 38.47
C GLY A 269 -55.56 17.28 38.67
N TYR A 270 -55.83 18.16 37.72
CA TYR A 270 -57.05 18.96 37.68
C TYR A 270 -57.74 18.91 36.32
N ILE A 271 -59.06 19.11 36.30
CA ILE A 271 -59.84 19.08 35.06
C ILE A 271 -59.58 20.34 34.24
N ILE A 272 -59.14 20.17 33.00
CA ILE A 272 -59.08 21.25 32.00
C ILE A 272 -60.27 21.22 31.03
N THR A 273 -60.82 20.04 30.77
CA THR A 273 -61.97 19.86 29.89
C THR A 273 -62.91 18.80 30.46
N LEU A 274 -64.20 19.10 30.55
CA LEU A 274 -65.24 18.16 30.95
C LEU A 274 -66.10 17.81 29.72
N TYR A 275 -66.28 16.52 29.46
CA TYR A 275 -67.13 16.00 28.39
C TYR A 275 -68.39 15.40 29.00
N LYS A 276 -69.52 16.02 28.71
CA LYS A 276 -70.80 15.63 29.30
C LYS A 276 -71.42 14.41 28.63
N ASN A 277 -71.88 13.46 29.44
CA ASN A 277 -72.62 12.26 28.98
C ASN A 277 -71.92 11.49 27.84
N THR A 278 -70.59 11.49 27.81
CA THR A 278 -69.82 10.79 26.76
C THR A 278 -69.66 9.30 27.04
N LYS A 279 -69.86 8.87 28.30
CA LYS A 279 -69.91 7.46 28.64
C LYS A 279 -71.34 6.96 28.43
N LEU A 280 -71.48 5.95 27.58
CA LEU A 280 -72.75 5.24 27.39
C LEU A 280 -73.21 4.70 28.74
N GLU A 281 -74.51 4.82 29.04
CA GLU A 281 -75.11 4.32 30.29
C GLU A 281 -74.78 2.83 30.53
N ASN A 282 -74.74 2.05 29.44
CA ASN A 282 -74.40 0.63 29.43
C ASN A 282 -72.90 0.33 29.31
N ALA A 283 -72.01 1.33 29.43
CA ALA A 283 -70.57 1.12 29.31
C ALA A 283 -70.04 0.11 30.33
N HIS A 284 -70.58 0.09 31.54
CA HIS A 284 -70.20 -0.88 32.57
C HIS A 284 -70.55 -2.33 32.18
N ILE A 285 -71.68 -2.54 31.49
CA ILE A 285 -72.05 -3.85 30.93
C ILE A 285 -71.06 -4.23 29.83
N ARG A 286 -70.80 -3.31 28.88
CA ARG A 286 -69.85 -3.53 27.79
C ARG A 286 -68.46 -3.87 28.31
N ASP A 287 -67.96 -3.14 29.30
CA ASP A 287 -66.63 -3.36 29.88
C ASP A 287 -66.56 -4.72 30.58
N ARG A 288 -67.62 -5.13 31.31
CA ARG A 288 -67.71 -6.47 31.90
C ARG A 288 -67.71 -7.57 30.82
N ILE A 289 -68.53 -7.43 29.78
CA ILE A 289 -68.61 -8.40 28.68
C ILE A 289 -67.28 -8.48 27.92
N ASN A 290 -66.62 -7.36 27.66
CA ASN A 290 -65.31 -7.33 27.02
C ASN A 290 -64.22 -7.96 27.89
N ALA A 291 -64.22 -7.73 29.21
CA ALA A 291 -63.27 -8.38 30.12
C ALA A 291 -63.47 -9.91 30.14
N LEU A 292 -64.71 -10.37 30.16
CA LEU A 292 -65.03 -11.80 30.08
C LEU A 292 -64.68 -12.40 28.71
N LYS A 293 -64.90 -11.65 27.62
CA LYS A 293 -64.47 -12.04 26.28
C LYS A 293 -62.95 -12.18 26.20
N TRP A 294 -62.22 -11.22 26.75
CA TRP A 294 -60.75 -11.26 26.80
C TRP A 294 -60.25 -12.47 27.59
N ALA A 295 -60.86 -12.77 28.75
CA ALA A 295 -60.54 -13.95 29.53
C ALA A 295 -60.81 -15.26 28.75
N LEU A 296 -61.91 -15.32 28.00
CA LEU A 296 -62.23 -16.43 27.10
C LEU A 296 -61.19 -16.57 25.99
N ASP A 297 -60.88 -15.49 25.27
CA ASP A 297 -59.92 -15.48 24.17
C ASP A 297 -58.51 -15.88 24.67
N PHE A 298 -58.11 -15.43 25.86
CA PHE A 298 -56.85 -15.81 26.52
C PHE A 298 -56.82 -17.30 26.90
N ALA A 299 -57.91 -17.83 27.47
CA ALA A 299 -58.00 -19.24 27.83
C ALA A 299 -58.01 -20.16 26.59
N LEU A 300 -58.67 -19.75 25.50
CA LEU A 300 -58.67 -20.44 24.22
C LEU A 300 -57.25 -20.52 23.65
N ALA A 301 -56.55 -19.39 23.58
CA ALA A 301 -55.18 -19.35 23.09
C ALA A 301 -54.24 -20.25 23.91
N GLY A 302 -54.40 -20.26 25.24
CA GLY A 302 -53.67 -21.18 26.12
C GLY A 302 -53.94 -22.65 25.83
N SER A 303 -55.22 -23.02 25.59
CA SER A 303 -55.60 -24.39 25.23
C SER A 303 -55.06 -24.82 23.87
N GLU A 304 -55.10 -23.93 22.87
CA GLU A 304 -54.55 -24.18 21.54
C GLU A 304 -53.02 -24.35 21.59
N GLN A 305 -52.32 -23.48 22.32
CA GLN A 305 -50.87 -23.54 22.48
C GLN A 305 -50.44 -24.87 23.12
N SER A 306 -51.04 -25.26 24.25
CA SER A 306 -50.73 -26.54 24.88
C SER A 306 -51.04 -27.72 23.95
N SER A 307 -52.14 -27.66 23.18
CA SER A 307 -52.49 -28.70 22.18
C SER A 307 -51.43 -28.82 21.08
N GLN A 308 -50.90 -27.70 20.59
CA GLN A 308 -49.85 -27.69 19.57
C GLN A 308 -48.54 -28.26 20.13
N ILE A 309 -48.13 -27.87 21.34
CA ILE A 309 -46.92 -28.39 22.01
C ILE A 309 -47.02 -29.91 22.15
N TYR A 310 -48.16 -30.40 22.65
CA TYR A 310 -48.40 -31.84 22.77
C TYR A 310 -48.32 -32.56 21.41
N LYS A 311 -49.00 -32.05 20.38
CA LYS A 311 -49.00 -32.64 19.02
C LYS A 311 -47.60 -32.69 18.42
N GLN A 312 -46.83 -31.61 18.55
CA GLN A 312 -45.44 -31.55 18.08
C GLN A 312 -44.58 -32.58 18.80
N TYR A 313 -44.69 -32.67 20.13
CA TYR A 313 -43.94 -33.62 20.93
C TYR A 313 -44.26 -35.08 20.54
N VAL A 314 -45.54 -35.44 20.43
CA VAL A 314 -45.98 -36.78 20.03
C VAL A 314 -45.54 -37.10 18.60
N SER A 315 -45.64 -36.15 17.65
CA SER A 315 -45.20 -36.38 16.27
C SER A 315 -43.70 -36.64 16.16
N LEU A 316 -42.89 -36.01 17.01
CA LEU A 316 -41.43 -36.14 16.97
C LEU A 316 -40.94 -37.40 17.68
N HIS A 317 -41.57 -37.75 18.80
CA HIS A 317 -41.04 -38.76 19.73
C HIS A 317 -41.88 -40.05 19.81
N CYS A 318 -43.08 -40.07 19.22
CA CYS A 318 -44.02 -41.20 19.31
C CYS A 318 -44.53 -41.61 17.91
N PRO A 319 -43.66 -42.14 17.02
CA PRO A 319 -44.07 -42.55 15.68
C PRO A 319 -45.18 -43.61 15.74
N GLY A 320 -46.21 -43.44 14.92
CA GLY A 320 -47.37 -44.35 14.91
C GLY A 320 -48.25 -44.30 16.16
N ASN A 321 -48.21 -43.20 16.93
CA ASN A 321 -48.91 -43.02 18.21
C ASN A 321 -48.46 -44.00 19.32
N VAL A 322 -47.28 -44.61 19.17
CA VAL A 322 -46.66 -45.45 20.20
C VAL A 322 -45.44 -44.72 20.74
N CYS A 323 -45.54 -44.20 21.96
CA CYS A 323 -44.42 -43.53 22.63
C CYS A 323 -43.47 -44.56 23.25
N PRO A 324 -42.17 -44.56 22.89
CA PRO A 324 -41.16 -45.31 23.62
C PRO A 324 -41.18 -44.97 25.12
N SER A 325 -40.86 -45.93 25.98
CA SER A 325 -40.96 -45.79 27.45
C SER A 325 -40.24 -44.55 27.99
N GLN A 326 -39.10 -44.18 27.40
CA GLN A 326 -38.31 -43.00 27.78
C GLN A 326 -39.01 -41.65 27.49
N TYR A 327 -39.99 -41.59 26.58
CA TYR A 327 -40.72 -40.36 26.23
C TYR A 327 -42.16 -40.34 26.74
N TYR A 328 -42.67 -41.49 27.22
CA TYR A 328 -44.05 -41.66 27.65
C TYR A 328 -44.45 -40.72 28.80
N GLY A 329 -43.60 -40.59 29.84
CA GLY A 329 -43.90 -39.73 30.98
C GLY A 329 -44.11 -38.25 30.61
N THR A 330 -43.27 -37.71 29.73
CA THR A 330 -43.41 -36.34 29.22
C THR A 330 -44.66 -36.19 28.35
N ALA A 331 -44.98 -37.17 27.50
CA ALA A 331 -46.19 -37.14 26.69
C ALA A 331 -47.46 -37.11 27.57
N VAL A 332 -47.49 -37.89 28.66
CA VAL A 332 -48.60 -37.88 29.64
C VAL A 332 -48.73 -36.52 30.30
N SER A 333 -47.63 -35.94 30.80
CA SER A 333 -47.66 -34.62 31.46
C SER A 333 -48.13 -33.51 30.51
N LEU A 334 -47.69 -33.52 29.24
CA LEU A 334 -48.16 -32.57 28.24
C LEU A 334 -49.65 -32.76 27.91
N TYR A 335 -50.13 -34.00 27.88
CA TYR A 335 -51.56 -34.28 27.70
C TYR A 335 -52.39 -33.78 28.89
N GLU A 336 -51.91 -33.95 30.13
CA GLU A 336 -52.57 -33.42 31.33
C GLU A 336 -52.66 -31.89 31.30
N ASP A 337 -51.61 -31.19 30.85
CA ASP A 337 -51.65 -29.74 30.66
C ASP A 337 -52.70 -29.33 29.61
N VAL A 338 -52.80 -30.06 28.49
CA VAL A 338 -53.87 -29.84 27.50
C VAL A 338 -55.25 -29.96 28.13
N GLN A 339 -55.49 -31.00 28.93
CA GLN A 339 -56.78 -31.20 29.60
C GLN A 339 -57.07 -30.07 30.61
N GLN A 340 -56.07 -29.65 31.38
CA GLN A 340 -56.21 -28.55 32.32
C GLN A 340 -56.55 -27.23 31.61
N LYS A 341 -55.82 -26.86 30.56
CA LYS A 341 -56.08 -25.63 29.79
C LYS A 341 -57.43 -25.67 29.09
N TYR A 342 -57.83 -26.83 28.56
CA TYR A 342 -59.15 -27.00 27.96
C TYR A 342 -60.27 -26.81 29.00
N SER A 343 -60.12 -27.33 30.22
CA SER A 343 -61.07 -27.10 31.30
C SER A 343 -61.15 -25.62 31.74
N GLN A 344 -60.04 -24.87 31.66
CA GLN A 344 -60.04 -23.43 31.94
C GLN A 344 -60.80 -22.67 30.85
N TYR A 345 -60.59 -23.04 29.59
CA TYR A 345 -61.31 -22.48 28.45
C TYR A 345 -62.82 -22.71 28.56
N THR A 346 -63.27 -23.94 28.86
CA THR A 346 -64.70 -24.23 28.99
C THR A 346 -65.34 -23.45 30.15
N SER A 347 -64.65 -23.34 31.29
CA SER A 347 -65.12 -22.52 32.42
C SER A 347 -65.23 -21.03 32.07
N ALA A 348 -64.26 -20.47 31.34
CA ALA A 348 -64.30 -19.10 30.86
C ALA A 348 -65.45 -18.89 29.86
N TYR A 349 -65.68 -19.85 28.97
CA TYR A 349 -66.78 -19.83 27.98
C TYR A 349 -68.14 -19.83 28.66
N ASP A 350 -68.36 -20.71 29.64
CA ASP A 350 -69.62 -20.79 30.38
C ASP A 350 -69.89 -19.49 31.16
N THR A 351 -68.85 -18.90 31.77
CA THR A 351 -68.96 -17.62 32.47
C THR A 351 -69.31 -16.48 31.52
N TYR A 352 -68.64 -16.38 30.38
CA TYR A 352 -68.92 -15.39 29.35
C TYR A 352 -70.35 -15.52 28.81
N ARG A 353 -70.77 -16.75 28.49
CA ARG A 353 -72.11 -17.05 27.97
C ARG A 353 -73.20 -16.74 29.00
N ALA A 354 -73.02 -17.15 30.26
CA ALA A 354 -73.96 -16.85 31.34
C ALA A 354 -74.11 -15.34 31.54
N ALA A 355 -73.02 -14.57 31.45
CA ALA A 355 -73.06 -13.12 31.54
C ALA A 355 -73.84 -12.48 30.39
N ILE A 356 -73.67 -12.96 29.14
CA ILE A 356 -74.46 -12.48 27.99
C ILE A 356 -75.95 -12.77 28.18
N GLU A 357 -76.29 -14.01 28.55
CA GLU A 357 -77.70 -14.40 28.73
C GLU A 357 -78.36 -13.65 29.90
N ALA A 358 -77.62 -13.34 30.97
CA ALA A 358 -78.11 -12.53 32.07
C ALA A 358 -78.44 -11.09 31.63
N GLU A 359 -77.62 -10.47 30.78
CA GLU A 359 -77.89 -9.12 30.29
C GLU A 359 -79.02 -9.10 29.25
N LYS A 360 -79.15 -10.13 28.40
CA LYS A 360 -80.30 -10.29 27.50
C LYS A 360 -81.65 -10.34 28.22
N ARG A 361 -81.69 -10.83 29.47
CA ARG A 361 -82.92 -10.89 30.28
C ARG A 361 -83.25 -9.56 30.98
N ARG A 362 -82.28 -8.64 31.08
CA ARG A 362 -82.45 -7.34 31.73
C ARG A 362 -82.93 -6.25 30.77
N LEU A 363 -82.56 -6.39 29.49
CA LEU A 363 -83.11 -5.63 28.37
C LEU A 363 -84.49 -6.18 28.01
#